data_AF-A0A356NRH5-F1
#
_entry.id   AF-A0A356NRH5-F1
#
_cell.length_a   1.000
_cell.length_b   1.000
_cell.length_c   1.000
_cell.angle_alpha   90.00
_cell.angle_beta   90.00
_cell.angle_gamma   90.00
#
_symmetry.space_group_name_H-M   'P 1'
#
loop_
_entity.id
_entity.type
_entity.pdbx_description
1 polymer ?
#
loop_
_entity_poly.entity_id
_entity_poly.type
_entity_poly.pdbx_seq_one_letter_code
_entity_poly.pdbx_strand_id
1 'polypeptide(L)'
;DMSVLSGRDLAGLLDHSDGWIRDTAQRLIVESGDLACIPDLLSVARNSNNSVGTVHALWSVEGLLIELGNQVRRRKGDGAVFEVNSRSEFEAPALTPATWAACLAFLNHPNSNIQTAAIRVCESLSQGKQLFQAELLAELEKKFDSYARPVLFQSALTAGNLSMPQALPLMAQLASDHCDERLIREALMSGLHEWEVTFLQHILKRSDWSKSSSGRVLMLRSLAKAVAAKKGVASFGLFLDTVETQSGELTWRAESLLSGALAELQYGNGNLVVFSHRPSVWESLTHHPSSVVRDLIEKMSIHMRWPGHSLYASNQETEEGGKFVHRETVSSEQGKALYQQICAGCHGTDGEGLKAVAPPLKRSEWVRGSSARLIRIALHGMQGPLHVMGKRYEPPEILTEMPPLSVLEDSQLSSILNFIRNEWEEHAEWIMPVDVEMIREMTSGREIPWSENELLEIQ
;
A
#
# COMPACT_ATOMS: atom_id res chain seq x y z
N ASP A 1 -8.13 -48.10 -24.83
CA ASP A 1 -8.59 -46.71 -24.88
C ASP A 1 -9.28 -46.42 -23.55
N MET A 2 -8.81 -45.45 -22.77
CA MET A 2 -9.37 -45.13 -21.44
C MET A 2 -10.60 -44.22 -21.53
N SER A 3 -10.85 -43.57 -22.68
CA SER A 3 -11.95 -42.61 -22.84
C SER A 3 -13.35 -43.23 -22.78
N VAL A 4 -13.44 -44.57 -22.90
CA VAL A 4 -14.69 -45.33 -22.84
C VAL A 4 -15.00 -45.89 -21.44
N LEU A 5 -14.10 -45.70 -20.47
CA LEU A 5 -14.25 -46.21 -19.11
C LEU A 5 -15.25 -45.38 -18.30
N SER A 6 -15.95 -46.02 -17.36
CA SER A 6 -16.82 -45.30 -16.43
C SER A 6 -16.01 -44.45 -15.44
N GLY A 7 -16.63 -43.44 -14.82
CA GLY A 7 -15.97 -42.64 -13.78
C GLY A 7 -15.43 -43.48 -12.62
N ARG A 8 -16.15 -44.56 -12.26
CA ARG A 8 -15.72 -45.54 -11.25
C ARG A 8 -14.47 -46.31 -11.68
N ASP A 9 -14.43 -46.79 -12.93
CA ASP A 9 -13.27 -47.52 -13.44
C ASP A 9 -12.05 -46.60 -13.56
N LEU A 10 -12.26 -45.36 -14.01
CA LEU A 10 -11.21 -44.33 -14.05
C LEU A 10 -10.69 -43.98 -12.65
N ALA A 11 -11.57 -43.86 -11.65
CA ALA A 11 -11.16 -43.64 -10.26
C ALA A 11 -10.24 -44.76 -9.75
N GLY A 12 -10.53 -46.02 -10.09
CA GLY A 12 -9.67 -47.16 -9.77
C GLY A 12 -8.27 -47.10 -10.39
N LEU A 13 -8.09 -46.36 -11.48
CA LEU A 13 -6.78 -46.16 -12.12
C LEU A 13 -5.93 -45.07 -11.47
N LEU A 14 -6.47 -44.29 -10.52
CA LEU A 14 -5.70 -43.24 -9.84
C LEU A 14 -4.63 -43.79 -8.89
N ASP A 15 -4.71 -45.05 -8.47
CA ASP A 15 -3.68 -45.73 -7.68
C ASP A 15 -2.75 -46.62 -8.53
N HIS A 16 -2.80 -46.49 -9.86
CA HIS A 16 -1.98 -47.27 -10.78
C HIS A 16 -0.48 -46.93 -10.64
N SER A 17 0.42 -47.88 -10.85
CA SER A 17 1.88 -47.66 -10.72
C SER A 17 2.45 -46.72 -11.80
N ASP A 18 1.93 -46.82 -13.03
CA ASP A 18 2.25 -45.93 -14.15
C ASP A 18 1.62 -44.54 -13.98
N GLY A 19 2.45 -43.49 -13.99
CA GLY A 19 2.01 -42.10 -13.85
C GLY A 19 1.20 -41.58 -15.03
N TRP A 20 1.49 -42.02 -16.26
CA TRP A 20 0.72 -41.62 -17.43
C TRP A 20 -0.73 -42.10 -17.34
N ILE A 21 -0.95 -43.29 -16.78
CA ILE A 21 -2.29 -43.84 -16.53
C ILE A 21 -3.02 -43.00 -15.48
N ARG A 22 -2.37 -42.64 -14.37
CA ARG A 22 -2.98 -41.80 -13.33
C ARG A 22 -3.36 -40.42 -13.85
N ASP A 23 -2.44 -39.74 -14.53
CA ASP A 23 -2.66 -38.41 -15.10
C ASP A 23 -3.78 -38.42 -16.14
N THR A 24 -3.80 -39.44 -17.01
CA THR A 24 -4.84 -39.59 -18.03
C THR A 24 -6.20 -39.89 -17.39
N ALA A 25 -6.23 -40.71 -16.35
CA ALA A 25 -7.47 -41.02 -15.63
C ALA A 25 -8.03 -39.77 -14.93
N GLN A 26 -7.20 -39.03 -14.17
CA GLN A 26 -7.61 -37.78 -13.54
C GLN A 26 -8.15 -36.77 -14.55
N ARG A 27 -7.45 -36.58 -15.68
CA ARG A 27 -7.89 -35.66 -16.73
C ARG A 27 -9.26 -36.06 -17.27
N LEU A 28 -9.46 -37.33 -17.61
CA LEU A 28 -10.73 -37.82 -18.16
C LEU A 28 -11.87 -37.70 -17.14
N ILE A 29 -11.60 -37.93 -15.85
CA ILE A 29 -12.57 -37.71 -14.77
C ILE A 29 -13.01 -36.25 -14.74
N VAL A 30 -12.06 -35.31 -14.68
CA VAL A 30 -12.38 -33.87 -14.63
C VAL A 30 -13.09 -33.40 -15.90
N GLU A 31 -12.61 -33.81 -17.09
CA GLU A 31 -13.23 -33.46 -18.38
C GLU A 31 -14.66 -34.00 -18.52
N SER A 32 -14.99 -35.11 -17.85
CA SER A 32 -16.34 -35.69 -17.89
C SER A 32 -17.39 -34.82 -17.18
N GLY A 33 -16.98 -34.06 -16.16
CA GLY A 33 -17.89 -33.35 -15.26
C GLY A 33 -18.85 -34.26 -14.47
N ASP A 34 -18.60 -35.57 -14.40
CA ASP A 34 -19.49 -36.53 -13.75
C ASP A 34 -19.36 -36.46 -12.22
N LEU A 35 -20.17 -35.60 -11.59
CA LEU A 35 -20.23 -35.47 -10.13
C LEU A 35 -20.65 -36.77 -9.42
N ALA A 36 -21.25 -37.75 -10.12
CA ALA A 36 -21.66 -39.01 -9.51
C ALA A 36 -20.48 -39.89 -9.09
N CYS A 37 -19.27 -39.64 -9.63
CA CYS A 37 -18.07 -40.40 -9.27
C CYS A 37 -17.36 -39.88 -7.99
N ILE A 38 -17.79 -38.77 -7.40
CA ILE A 38 -17.19 -38.22 -6.17
C ILE A 38 -17.11 -39.23 -5.02
N PRO A 39 -18.15 -40.05 -4.72
CA PRO A 39 -18.06 -41.09 -3.69
C PRO A 39 -16.97 -42.13 -3.98
N ASP A 40 -16.78 -42.51 -5.26
CA ASP A 40 -15.73 -43.45 -5.67
C ASP A 40 -14.34 -42.82 -5.51
N LEU A 41 -14.17 -41.55 -5.89
CA LEU A 41 -12.92 -40.80 -5.68
C LEU A 41 -12.56 -40.70 -4.19
N LEU A 42 -13.53 -40.35 -3.33
CA LEU A 42 -13.31 -40.30 -1.88
C LEU A 42 -13.02 -41.68 -1.30
N SER A 43 -13.56 -42.76 -1.88
CA SER A 43 -13.20 -44.13 -1.52
C SER A 43 -11.75 -44.44 -1.87
N VAL A 44 -11.29 -44.08 -3.07
CA VAL A 44 -9.88 -44.23 -3.48
C VAL A 44 -8.97 -43.40 -2.57
N ALA A 45 -9.32 -42.15 -2.28
CA ALA A 45 -8.52 -41.30 -1.40
C ALA A 45 -8.27 -41.93 -0.01
N ARG A 46 -9.28 -42.60 0.55
CA ARG A 46 -9.22 -43.24 1.87
C ARG A 46 -8.48 -44.58 1.86
N ASN A 47 -8.58 -45.34 0.77
CA ASN A 47 -8.14 -46.74 0.71
C ASN A 47 -6.87 -46.95 -0.12
N SER A 48 -6.37 -45.91 -0.79
CA SER A 48 -5.15 -45.96 -1.59
C SER A 48 -3.95 -46.47 -0.80
N ASN A 49 -3.14 -47.34 -1.42
CA ASN A 49 -1.97 -47.94 -0.77
C ASN A 49 -0.72 -47.05 -0.85
N ASN A 50 -0.77 -45.97 -1.62
CA ASN A 50 0.30 -44.98 -1.67
C ASN A 50 -0.25 -43.55 -1.62
N SER A 51 0.63 -42.60 -1.26
CA SER A 51 0.24 -41.21 -1.11
C SER A 51 -0.12 -40.53 -2.43
N VAL A 52 0.40 -41.02 -3.55
CA VAL A 52 0.19 -40.43 -4.87
C VAL A 52 -1.25 -40.68 -5.34
N GLY A 53 -1.78 -41.89 -5.17
CA GLY A 53 -3.17 -42.22 -5.46
C GLY A 53 -4.16 -41.42 -4.62
N THR A 54 -3.86 -41.23 -3.33
CA THR A 54 -4.67 -40.35 -2.46
C THR A 54 -4.70 -38.92 -2.99
N VAL A 55 -3.54 -38.37 -3.37
CA VAL A 55 -3.44 -36.99 -3.88
C VAL A 55 -4.18 -36.84 -5.22
N HIS A 56 -4.02 -37.78 -6.16
CA HIS A 56 -4.78 -37.77 -7.42
C HIS A 56 -6.28 -37.82 -7.21
N ALA A 57 -6.75 -38.63 -6.26
CA ALA A 57 -8.16 -38.70 -5.92
C ALA A 57 -8.70 -37.38 -5.34
N LEU A 58 -7.94 -36.76 -4.42
CA LEU A 58 -8.31 -35.46 -3.84
C LEU A 58 -8.35 -34.35 -4.90
N TRP A 59 -7.34 -34.28 -5.78
CA TRP A 59 -7.32 -33.30 -6.87
C TRP A 59 -8.39 -33.55 -7.94
N SER A 60 -8.79 -34.81 -8.16
CA SER A 60 -9.93 -35.13 -9.03
C SER A 60 -11.24 -34.62 -8.43
N VAL A 61 -11.43 -34.75 -7.11
CA VAL A 61 -12.61 -34.20 -6.40
C VAL A 61 -12.63 -32.67 -6.52
N GLU A 62 -11.49 -32.01 -6.27
CA GLU A 62 -11.34 -30.56 -6.43
C GLU A 62 -11.67 -30.13 -7.87
N GLY A 63 -11.07 -30.76 -8.87
CA GLY A 63 -11.26 -30.41 -10.28
C GLY A 63 -12.68 -30.64 -10.80
N LEU A 64 -13.44 -31.58 -10.22
CA LEU A 64 -14.86 -31.77 -10.55
C LEU A 64 -15.77 -30.71 -9.90
N LEU A 65 -15.44 -30.31 -8.67
CA LEU A 65 -16.30 -29.43 -7.89
C LEU A 65 -16.08 -27.96 -8.18
N ILE A 66 -14.84 -27.57 -8.48
CA ILE A 66 -14.55 -26.24 -8.97
C ILE A 66 -15.01 -26.22 -10.42
N GLU A 67 -16.08 -25.48 -10.67
CA GLU A 67 -16.56 -25.28 -12.02
C GLU A 67 -15.41 -24.70 -12.85
N LEU A 68 -14.88 -25.47 -13.80
CA LEU A 68 -14.08 -24.93 -14.91
C LEU A 68 -15.03 -24.11 -15.78
N GLY A 69 -15.59 -23.03 -15.22
CA GLY A 69 -16.72 -22.30 -15.77
C GLY A 69 -16.42 -21.84 -17.17
N ASN A 70 -16.83 -22.61 -18.18
CA ASN A 70 -16.82 -22.29 -19.61
C ASN A 70 -15.56 -21.60 -20.22
N GLN A 71 -14.44 -21.48 -19.51
CA GLN A 71 -13.23 -20.80 -19.99
C GLN A 71 -12.26 -21.75 -20.69
N VAL A 72 -12.45 -23.07 -20.56
CA VAL A 72 -11.60 -24.06 -21.27
C VAL A 72 -11.88 -24.13 -22.78
N ARG A 73 -12.88 -23.42 -23.34
CA ARG A 73 -13.03 -23.32 -24.81
C ARG A 73 -13.56 -21.98 -25.32
N ARG A 74 -12.75 -20.92 -25.20
CA ARG A 74 -12.63 -19.94 -26.31
C ARG A 74 -11.16 -19.55 -26.48
N ARG A 75 -10.47 -20.24 -27.40
CA ARG A 75 -9.34 -19.62 -28.12
C ARG A 75 -9.82 -18.25 -28.59
N LYS A 76 -9.11 -17.16 -28.29
CA LYS A 76 -9.24 -15.98 -29.15
C LYS A 76 -8.93 -16.44 -30.58
N GLY A 77 -9.61 -15.88 -31.57
CA GLY A 77 -9.40 -16.22 -32.98
C GLY A 77 -7.96 -16.01 -33.48
N ASP A 78 -7.08 -15.44 -32.65
CA ASP A 78 -5.65 -15.18 -32.88
C ASP A 78 -4.70 -16.22 -32.28
N GLY A 79 -5.19 -17.22 -31.52
CA GLY A 79 -4.37 -18.27 -30.94
C GLY A 79 -3.74 -17.97 -29.56
N ALA A 80 -4.05 -16.84 -28.91
CA ALA A 80 -3.57 -16.57 -27.55
C ALA A 80 -4.39 -17.31 -26.47
N VAL A 81 -3.68 -17.87 -25.47
CA VAL A 81 -4.24 -18.44 -24.23
C VAL A 81 -4.29 -17.31 -23.18
N PHE A 82 -5.40 -17.13 -22.48
CA PHE A 82 -5.48 -16.17 -21.37
C PHE A 82 -4.58 -16.57 -20.19
N GLU A 83 -4.06 -15.58 -19.45
CA GLU A 83 -3.30 -15.80 -18.21
C GLU A 83 -4.14 -16.58 -17.19
N VAL A 84 -3.61 -17.72 -16.76
CA VAL A 84 -4.22 -18.67 -15.80
C VAL A 84 -4.18 -18.15 -14.34
N ASN A 85 -3.85 -16.88 -14.13
CA ASN A 85 -3.51 -16.34 -12.80
C ASN A 85 -4.59 -15.49 -12.11
N SER A 86 -5.75 -15.23 -12.73
CA SER A 86 -6.87 -14.58 -12.00
C SER A 86 -7.70 -15.62 -11.26
N ARG A 87 -7.26 -16.00 -10.05
CA ARG A 87 -7.95 -16.94 -9.13
C ARG A 87 -9.27 -16.41 -8.53
N SER A 88 -9.77 -15.25 -8.96
CA SER A 88 -10.84 -14.51 -8.25
C SER A 88 -12.27 -15.02 -8.48
N GLU A 89 -12.50 -16.03 -9.31
CA GLU A 89 -13.86 -16.44 -9.72
C GLU A 89 -14.07 -17.97 -9.70
N PHE A 90 -13.43 -18.70 -8.78
CA PHE A 90 -13.63 -20.14 -8.64
C PHE A 90 -14.53 -20.45 -7.45
N GLU A 91 -15.83 -20.65 -7.69
CA GLU A 91 -16.73 -21.18 -6.67
C GLU A 91 -17.03 -22.66 -6.94
N ALA A 92 -17.13 -23.47 -5.88
CA ALA A 92 -17.61 -24.86 -5.97
C ALA A 92 -19.12 -24.96 -5.64
N PRO A 93 -20.05 -24.75 -6.59
CA PRO A 93 -21.48 -24.64 -6.31
C PRO A 93 -22.13 -25.97 -5.86
N ALA A 94 -21.53 -27.11 -6.21
CA ALA A 94 -22.05 -28.45 -5.90
C ALA A 94 -21.43 -29.09 -4.63
N LEU A 95 -20.67 -28.33 -3.83
CA LEU A 95 -20.00 -28.86 -2.64
C LEU A 95 -21.01 -29.22 -1.55
N THR A 96 -21.15 -30.52 -1.26
CA THR A 96 -21.99 -31.01 -0.16
C THR A 96 -21.24 -31.01 1.18
N PRO A 97 -21.92 -30.88 2.33
CA PRO A 97 -21.30 -31.02 3.65
C PRO A 97 -20.58 -32.35 3.86
N ALA A 98 -21.10 -33.44 3.27
CA ALA A 98 -20.49 -34.77 3.37
C ALA A 98 -19.16 -34.84 2.59
N THR A 99 -19.12 -34.26 1.39
CA THR A 99 -17.90 -34.18 0.57
C THR A 99 -16.87 -33.26 1.23
N TRP A 100 -17.30 -32.13 1.77
CA TRP A 100 -16.46 -31.22 2.53
C TRP A 100 -15.82 -31.91 3.73
N ALA A 101 -16.62 -32.53 4.61
CA ALA A 101 -16.12 -33.22 5.79
C ALA A 101 -15.15 -34.36 5.43
N ALA A 102 -15.40 -35.05 4.30
CA ALA A 102 -14.50 -36.09 3.81
C ALA A 102 -13.14 -35.54 3.37
N CYS A 103 -13.10 -34.38 2.69
CA CYS A 103 -11.85 -33.72 2.29
C CYS A 103 -11.11 -33.16 3.51
N LEU A 104 -11.84 -32.49 4.41
CA LEU A 104 -11.29 -31.86 5.61
C LEU A 104 -10.61 -32.89 6.54
N ALA A 105 -11.14 -34.11 6.62
CA ALA A 105 -10.54 -35.18 7.41
C ALA A 105 -9.10 -35.51 7.01
N PHE A 106 -8.69 -35.29 5.76
CA PHE A 106 -7.32 -35.57 5.29
C PHE A 106 -6.27 -34.58 5.80
N LEU A 107 -6.65 -33.44 6.38
CA LEU A 107 -5.72 -32.58 7.12
C LEU A 107 -5.08 -33.32 8.31
N ASN A 108 -5.76 -34.36 8.80
CA ASN A 108 -5.33 -35.20 9.91
C ASN A 108 -4.54 -36.45 9.47
N HIS A 109 -4.24 -36.59 8.18
CA HIS A 109 -3.52 -37.75 7.64
C HIS A 109 -2.05 -37.77 8.12
N PRO A 110 -1.44 -38.93 8.42
CA PRO A 110 -0.05 -39.00 8.91
C PRO A 110 1.02 -38.61 7.87
N ASN A 111 0.66 -38.61 6.59
CA ASN A 111 1.56 -38.24 5.49
C ASN A 111 1.42 -36.75 5.13
N SER A 112 2.53 -35.99 5.25
CA SER A 112 2.58 -34.56 5.01
C SER A 112 2.21 -34.14 3.58
N ASN A 113 2.47 -34.96 2.57
CA ASN A 113 2.07 -34.67 1.18
C ASN A 113 0.55 -34.72 1.03
N ILE A 114 -0.10 -35.68 1.70
CA ILE A 114 -1.57 -35.78 1.71
C ILE A 114 -2.17 -34.60 2.50
N GLN A 115 -1.60 -34.24 3.65
CA GLN A 115 -2.05 -33.06 4.41
C GLN A 115 -1.94 -31.79 3.56
N THR A 116 -0.80 -31.59 2.88
CA THR A 116 -0.58 -30.44 1.99
C THR A 116 -1.60 -30.39 0.85
N ALA A 117 -1.86 -31.53 0.21
CA ALA A 117 -2.87 -31.62 -0.84
C ALA A 117 -4.27 -31.33 -0.30
N ALA A 118 -4.62 -31.88 0.86
CA ALA A 118 -5.92 -31.68 1.48
C ALA A 118 -6.16 -30.22 1.88
N ILE A 119 -5.15 -29.53 2.43
CA ILE A 119 -5.24 -28.09 2.74
C ILE A 119 -5.54 -27.29 1.48
N ARG A 120 -4.84 -27.56 0.36
CA ARG A 120 -5.06 -26.86 -0.92
C ARG A 120 -6.46 -27.11 -1.47
N VAL A 121 -6.90 -28.38 -1.45
CA VAL A 121 -8.25 -28.76 -1.90
C VAL A 121 -9.30 -28.06 -1.04
N CYS A 122 -9.17 -28.07 0.28
CA CYS A 122 -10.10 -27.40 1.17
C CYS A 122 -10.07 -25.86 1.03
N GLU A 123 -8.90 -25.25 0.83
CA GLU A 123 -8.77 -23.83 0.52
C GLU A 123 -9.62 -23.49 -0.71
N SER A 124 -9.41 -24.23 -1.80
CA SER A 124 -10.10 -23.95 -3.05
C SER A 124 -11.60 -24.22 -2.99
N LEU A 125 -12.01 -25.33 -2.35
CA LEU A 125 -13.43 -25.68 -2.19
C LEU A 125 -14.20 -24.73 -1.26
N SER A 126 -13.52 -24.09 -0.30
CA SER A 126 -14.13 -23.16 0.65
C SER A 126 -14.27 -21.73 0.12
N GLN A 127 -13.78 -21.42 -1.09
CA GLN A 127 -13.91 -20.08 -1.67
C GLN A 127 -15.38 -19.64 -1.76
N GLY A 128 -15.65 -18.41 -1.33
CA GLY A 128 -16.99 -17.82 -1.23
C GLY A 128 -17.87 -18.37 -0.10
N LYS A 129 -17.41 -19.38 0.67
CA LYS A 129 -18.22 -20.12 1.64
C LYS A 129 -17.71 -19.90 3.06
N GLN A 130 -18.23 -18.86 3.72
CA GLN A 130 -17.77 -18.42 5.04
C GLN A 130 -17.75 -19.55 6.10
N LEU A 131 -18.77 -20.42 6.11
CA LEU A 131 -18.83 -21.55 7.04
C LEU A 131 -17.66 -22.52 6.85
N PHE A 132 -17.35 -22.91 5.61
CA PHE A 132 -16.27 -23.84 5.31
C PHE A 132 -14.89 -23.20 5.52
N GLN A 133 -14.74 -21.90 5.25
CA GLN A 133 -13.50 -21.19 5.59
C GLN A 133 -13.26 -21.17 7.11
N ALA A 134 -14.31 -20.96 7.90
CA ALA A 134 -14.21 -21.00 9.36
C ALA A 134 -13.85 -22.40 9.89
N GLU A 135 -14.43 -23.46 9.30
CA GLU A 135 -14.07 -24.84 9.66
C GLU A 135 -12.62 -25.19 9.28
N LEU A 136 -12.17 -24.78 8.09
CA LEU A 136 -10.78 -24.97 7.67
C LEU A 136 -9.82 -24.23 8.59
N LEU A 137 -10.11 -22.96 8.91
CA LEU A 137 -9.31 -22.17 9.87
C LEU A 137 -9.20 -22.90 11.22
N ALA A 138 -10.33 -23.37 11.76
CA ALA A 138 -10.36 -24.06 13.05
C ALA A 138 -9.54 -25.37 13.03
N GLU A 139 -9.54 -26.11 11.92
CA GLU A 139 -8.69 -27.32 11.79
C GLU A 139 -7.21 -26.98 11.68
N LEU A 140 -6.85 -25.90 10.97
CA LEU A 140 -5.46 -25.44 10.88
C LEU A 140 -4.92 -24.99 12.25
N GLU A 141 -5.73 -24.30 13.05
CA GLU A 141 -5.37 -23.82 14.39
C GLU A 141 -5.14 -24.95 15.40
N LYS A 142 -5.90 -26.05 15.32
CA LYS A 142 -5.83 -27.16 16.31
C LYS A 142 -4.50 -27.92 16.31
N LYS A 143 -3.82 -28.00 15.16
CA LYS A 143 -2.68 -28.93 14.95
C LYS A 143 -1.40 -28.27 14.48
N PHE A 144 -1.41 -26.95 14.39
CA PHE A 144 -0.33 -26.14 13.90
C PHE A 144 1.05 -26.55 14.48
N ASP A 145 1.17 -26.76 15.80
CA ASP A 145 2.43 -27.14 16.47
C ASP A 145 3.01 -28.50 16.05
N SER A 146 2.20 -29.37 15.44
CA SER A 146 2.57 -30.74 15.05
C SER A 146 2.92 -30.89 13.58
N TYR A 147 2.76 -29.82 12.78
CA TYR A 147 2.89 -29.89 11.34
C TYR A 147 4.34 -29.96 10.87
N ALA A 148 4.60 -30.83 9.90
CA ALA A 148 5.86 -30.84 9.17
C ALA A 148 6.01 -29.55 8.33
N ARG A 149 7.25 -29.14 8.05
CA ARG A 149 7.55 -27.90 7.31
C ARG A 149 6.74 -27.69 6.00
N PRO A 150 6.53 -28.68 5.12
CA PRO A 150 5.72 -28.48 3.93
C PRO A 150 4.27 -28.12 4.24
N VAL A 151 3.72 -28.70 5.31
CA VAL A 151 2.36 -28.45 5.78
C VAL A 151 2.28 -27.05 6.40
N LEU A 152 3.26 -26.65 7.21
CA LEU A 152 3.36 -25.28 7.76
C LEU A 152 3.41 -24.22 6.65
N PHE A 153 4.25 -24.44 5.63
CA PHE A 153 4.36 -23.54 4.48
C PHE A 153 3.03 -23.43 3.72
N GLN A 154 2.35 -24.56 3.48
CA GLN A 154 1.04 -24.56 2.84
C GLN A 154 -0.02 -23.87 3.71
N SER A 155 -0.05 -24.12 5.02
CA SER A 155 -0.94 -23.44 5.96
C SER A 155 -0.74 -21.93 5.95
N ALA A 156 0.51 -21.46 5.85
CA ALA A 156 0.82 -20.03 5.73
C ALA A 156 0.28 -19.41 4.43
N LEU A 157 0.41 -20.10 3.31
CA LEU A 157 -0.19 -19.67 2.03
C LEU A 157 -1.72 -19.62 2.12
N THR A 158 -2.31 -20.68 2.69
CA THR A 158 -3.76 -20.81 2.81
C THR A 158 -4.36 -19.78 3.76
N ALA A 159 -3.71 -19.46 4.87
CA ALA A 159 -4.21 -18.50 5.84
C ALA A 159 -4.48 -17.11 5.22
N GLY A 160 -3.68 -16.69 4.23
CA GLY A 160 -3.90 -15.45 3.47
C GLY A 160 -5.13 -15.46 2.56
N ASN A 161 -5.62 -16.65 2.18
CA ASN A 161 -6.79 -16.83 1.32
C ASN A 161 -8.09 -17.10 2.11
N LEU A 162 -8.01 -17.14 3.44
CA LEU A 162 -9.15 -17.29 4.34
C LEU A 162 -9.74 -15.91 4.71
N SER A 163 -10.95 -15.94 5.27
CA SER A 163 -11.65 -14.74 5.74
C SER A 163 -10.79 -13.94 6.74
N MET A 164 -10.55 -12.68 6.39
CA MET A 164 -9.94 -11.68 7.28
C MET A 164 -11.03 -10.83 7.94
N PRO A 165 -10.88 -10.42 9.22
CA PRO A 165 -9.68 -10.52 10.06
C PRO A 165 -9.51 -11.85 10.79
N GLN A 166 -10.40 -12.84 10.59
CA GLN A 166 -10.43 -14.07 11.38
C GLN A 166 -9.16 -14.91 11.27
N ALA A 167 -8.48 -14.89 10.12
CA ALA A 167 -7.22 -15.63 9.92
C ALA A 167 -5.97 -14.95 10.50
N LEU A 168 -6.05 -13.66 10.91
CA LEU A 168 -4.89 -12.93 11.44
C LEU A 168 -4.24 -13.57 12.68
N PRO A 169 -4.98 -14.13 13.66
CA PRO A 169 -4.38 -14.82 14.80
C PRO A 169 -3.51 -16.02 14.40
N LEU A 170 -3.99 -16.87 13.47
CA LEU A 170 -3.21 -17.99 12.93
C LEU A 170 -1.95 -17.50 12.22
N MET A 171 -2.07 -16.49 11.34
CA MET A 171 -0.92 -15.89 10.66
C MET A 171 0.10 -15.29 11.64
N ALA A 172 -0.38 -14.68 12.72
CA ALA A 172 0.47 -14.08 13.74
C ALA A 172 1.19 -15.13 14.59
N GLN A 173 0.54 -16.27 14.85
CA GLN A 173 1.17 -17.42 15.51
C GLN A 173 2.26 -18.02 14.62
N LEU A 174 1.94 -18.31 13.36
CA LEU A 174 2.88 -18.73 12.32
C LEU A 174 4.10 -17.80 12.23
N ALA A 175 3.87 -16.49 12.25
CA ALA A 175 4.94 -15.50 12.21
C ALA A 175 5.78 -15.55 13.49
N SER A 176 5.18 -15.72 14.66
CA SER A 176 5.93 -15.77 15.92
C SER A 176 6.88 -16.97 15.99
N ASP A 177 6.37 -18.14 15.60
CA ASP A 177 7.07 -19.41 15.80
C ASP A 177 8.05 -19.73 14.66
N HIS A 178 7.78 -19.26 13.45
CA HIS A 178 8.56 -19.59 12.25
C HIS A 178 9.09 -18.38 11.48
N CYS A 179 9.14 -17.18 12.10
CA CYS A 179 9.72 -16.01 11.44
C CYS A 179 11.15 -16.24 10.93
N ASP A 180 11.97 -17.09 11.53
CA ASP A 180 13.34 -17.32 11.04
C ASP A 180 13.36 -18.17 9.74
N GLU A 181 12.27 -18.88 9.43
CA GLU A 181 12.13 -19.67 8.19
C GLU A 181 11.71 -18.77 7.02
N ARG A 182 12.63 -18.55 6.07
CA ARG A 182 12.41 -17.65 4.92
C ARG A 182 11.13 -17.96 4.15
N LEU A 183 10.90 -19.22 3.79
CA LEU A 183 9.73 -19.59 2.97
C LEU A 183 8.41 -19.31 3.68
N ILE A 184 8.34 -19.52 4.99
CA ILE A 184 7.13 -19.24 5.78
C ILE A 184 6.89 -17.72 5.86
N ARG A 185 7.93 -16.91 6.06
CA ARG A 185 7.78 -15.44 5.99
C ARG A 185 7.23 -14.97 4.65
N GLU A 186 7.78 -15.46 3.53
CA GLU A 186 7.32 -15.06 2.19
C GLU A 186 5.87 -15.49 1.94
N ALA A 187 5.49 -16.69 2.38
CA ALA A 187 4.11 -17.16 2.30
C ALA A 187 3.15 -16.25 3.06
N LEU A 188 3.46 -15.91 4.31
CA LEU A 188 2.67 -14.97 5.10
C LEU A 188 2.55 -13.61 4.42
N MET A 189 3.68 -13.04 3.97
CA MET A 189 3.69 -11.74 3.29
C MET A 189 2.82 -11.73 2.03
N SER A 190 2.80 -12.82 1.26
CA SER A 190 1.97 -12.92 0.05
C SER A 190 0.47 -12.86 0.30
N GLY A 191 0.04 -13.25 1.51
CA GLY A 191 -1.37 -13.30 1.93
C GLY A 191 -1.89 -12.04 2.64
N LEU A 192 -1.07 -10.99 2.75
CA LEU A 192 -1.39 -9.80 3.55
C LEU A 192 -1.84 -8.57 2.74
N HIS A 193 -2.17 -8.75 1.46
CA HIS A 193 -2.64 -7.64 0.62
C HIS A 193 -3.86 -6.95 1.24
N GLU A 194 -3.73 -5.66 1.56
CA GLU A 194 -4.73 -4.80 2.25
C GLU A 194 -4.84 -5.00 3.76
N TRP A 195 -4.06 -5.92 4.31
CA TRP A 195 -4.03 -6.25 5.73
C TRP A 195 -2.69 -5.95 6.40
N GLU A 196 -1.73 -5.34 5.70
CA GLU A 196 -0.35 -5.18 6.17
C GLU A 196 -0.26 -4.38 7.48
N VAL A 197 -0.94 -3.23 7.55
CA VAL A 197 -0.93 -2.37 8.76
C VAL A 197 -1.68 -3.04 9.91
N THR A 198 -2.84 -3.64 9.63
CA THR A 198 -3.65 -4.34 10.64
C THR A 198 -2.90 -5.54 11.21
N PHE A 199 -2.24 -6.32 10.36
CA PHE A 199 -1.40 -7.45 10.77
C PHE A 199 -0.19 -6.98 11.55
N LEU A 200 0.49 -5.92 11.11
CA LEU A 200 1.60 -5.29 11.83
C LEU A 200 1.18 -4.91 13.27
N GLN A 201 0.05 -4.21 13.41
CA GLN A 201 -0.46 -3.85 14.73
C GLN A 201 -0.83 -5.08 15.56
N HIS A 202 -1.35 -6.14 14.93
CA HIS A 202 -1.69 -7.39 15.60
C HIS A 202 -0.44 -8.08 16.17
N ILE A 203 0.62 -8.24 15.40
CA ILE A 203 1.85 -8.89 15.87
C ILE A 203 2.58 -8.06 16.93
N LEU A 204 2.60 -6.72 16.81
CA LEU A 204 3.32 -5.84 17.75
C LEU A 204 2.68 -5.81 19.15
N LYS A 205 1.38 -6.11 19.26
CA LYS A 205 0.66 -6.25 20.54
C LYS A 205 1.01 -7.54 21.29
N ARG A 206 1.61 -8.52 20.63
CA ARG A 206 1.96 -9.80 21.26
C ARG A 206 3.26 -9.67 22.07
N SER A 207 3.28 -10.32 23.23
CA SER A 207 4.41 -10.27 24.17
C SER A 207 5.64 -11.03 23.66
N ASP A 208 5.44 -12.07 22.86
CA ASP A 208 6.49 -12.85 22.22
C ASP A 208 7.33 -12.02 21.24
N TRP A 209 6.75 -11.01 20.59
CA TRP A 209 7.48 -10.07 19.73
C TRP A 209 8.39 -9.11 20.49
N SER A 210 8.50 -9.16 21.83
CA SER A 210 9.41 -8.29 22.62
C SER A 210 10.88 -8.57 22.34
N LYS A 211 11.21 -9.84 22.04
CA LYS A 211 12.57 -10.28 21.73
C LYS A 211 12.86 -10.18 20.23
N SER A 212 14.03 -9.69 19.88
CA SER A 212 14.48 -9.66 18.49
C SER A 212 14.95 -11.04 18.02
N SER A 213 14.74 -11.32 16.73
CA SER A 213 15.39 -12.39 15.99
C SER A 213 15.63 -11.91 14.56
N SER A 214 16.48 -12.61 13.81
CA SER A 214 16.76 -12.25 12.42
C SER A 214 15.48 -12.27 11.56
N GLY A 215 14.62 -13.26 11.78
CA GLY A 215 13.34 -13.42 11.13
C GLY A 215 12.35 -12.31 11.46
N ARG A 216 12.26 -11.90 12.74
CA ARG A 216 11.36 -10.81 13.15
C ARG A 216 11.77 -9.47 12.56
N VAL A 217 13.07 -9.17 12.56
CA VAL A 217 13.61 -7.96 11.91
C VAL A 217 13.26 -7.95 10.43
N LEU A 218 13.47 -9.07 9.73
CA LEU A 218 13.14 -9.18 8.30
C LEU A 218 11.63 -9.07 8.05
N MET A 219 10.79 -9.66 8.91
CA MET A 219 9.33 -9.57 8.79
C MET A 219 8.83 -8.13 8.96
N LEU A 220 9.29 -7.41 10.00
CA LEU A 220 8.92 -6.00 10.20
C LEU A 220 9.38 -5.13 9.03
N ARG A 221 10.59 -5.37 8.51
CA ARG A 221 11.09 -4.68 7.31
C ARG A 221 10.22 -4.94 6.08
N SER A 222 9.85 -6.19 5.83
CA SER A 222 8.99 -6.57 4.70
C SER A 222 7.58 -5.97 4.82
N LEU A 223 7.00 -5.96 6.02
CA LEU A 223 5.71 -5.30 6.28
C LEU A 223 5.80 -3.79 6.04
N ALA A 224 6.80 -3.12 6.60
CA ALA A 224 7.00 -1.69 6.40
C ALA A 224 7.23 -1.33 4.93
N LYS A 225 8.00 -2.15 4.21
CA LYS A 225 8.20 -2.03 2.77
C LYS A 225 6.86 -2.12 2.01
N ALA A 226 6.03 -3.12 2.32
CA ALA A 226 4.73 -3.31 1.70
C ALA A 226 3.76 -2.14 1.98
N VAL A 227 3.75 -1.63 3.21
CA VAL A 227 2.95 -0.44 3.58
C VAL A 227 3.41 0.80 2.80
N ALA A 228 4.72 1.03 2.71
CA ALA A 228 5.29 2.14 1.95
C ALA A 228 4.98 2.04 0.45
N ALA A 229 5.01 0.83 -0.12
CA ALA A 229 4.77 0.59 -1.55
C ALA A 229 3.35 0.98 -1.99
N LYS A 230 2.37 0.92 -1.08
CA LYS A 230 0.97 1.27 -1.35
C LYS A 230 0.69 2.76 -1.47
N LYS A 231 1.56 3.61 -0.91
CA LYS A 231 1.46 5.09 -1.00
C LYS A 231 0.17 5.68 -0.43
N GLY A 232 -0.62 4.91 0.32
CA GLY A 232 -1.83 5.41 0.98
C GLY A 232 -1.46 6.29 2.18
N VAL A 233 -1.76 7.58 2.11
CA VAL A 233 -1.43 8.58 3.15
C VAL A 233 -1.97 8.16 4.52
N ALA A 234 -3.21 7.66 4.57
CA ALA A 234 -3.83 7.18 5.80
C ALA A 234 -3.09 5.95 6.38
N SER A 235 -2.82 4.95 5.55
CA SER A 235 -2.11 3.73 5.97
C SER A 235 -0.67 4.01 6.39
N PHE A 236 0.02 4.93 5.71
CA PHE A 236 1.37 5.34 6.07
C PHE A 236 1.40 6.20 7.34
N GLY A 237 0.42 7.09 7.53
CA GLY A 237 0.24 7.82 8.79
C GLY A 237 0.06 6.88 9.98
N LEU A 238 -0.85 5.90 9.85
CA LEU A 238 -1.07 4.87 10.88
C LEU A 238 0.18 4.01 11.13
N PHE A 239 1.00 3.78 10.10
CA PHE A 239 2.30 3.15 10.25
C PHE A 239 3.28 3.99 11.07
N LEU A 240 3.38 5.30 10.82
CA LEU A 240 4.24 6.19 11.62
C LEU A 240 3.78 6.24 13.08
N ASP A 241 2.47 6.31 13.32
CA ASP A 241 1.91 6.22 14.68
C ASP A 241 2.30 4.91 15.36
N THR A 242 2.26 3.80 14.60
CA THR A 242 2.68 2.49 15.09
C THR A 242 4.18 2.48 15.43
N VAL A 243 5.04 3.13 14.64
CA VAL A 243 6.49 3.24 14.91
C VAL A 243 6.76 4.00 16.21
N GLU A 244 6.08 5.13 16.45
CA GLU A 244 6.29 5.95 17.64
C GLU A 244 6.12 5.14 18.94
N THR A 245 5.12 4.26 18.97
CA THR A 245 4.84 3.42 20.14
C THR A 245 5.95 2.38 20.44
N GLN A 246 6.92 2.18 19.55
CA GLN A 246 7.99 1.18 19.68
C GLN A 246 9.29 1.76 20.25
N SER A 247 9.19 2.39 21.42
CA SER A 247 10.30 3.07 22.11
C SER A 247 10.97 2.21 23.20
N GLY A 248 12.09 2.67 23.77
CA GLY A 248 12.76 2.02 24.91
C GLY A 248 13.42 0.67 24.54
N GLU A 249 13.13 -0.40 25.28
CA GLU A 249 13.65 -1.75 24.99
C GLU A 249 13.18 -2.30 23.63
N LEU A 250 12.13 -1.71 23.04
CA LEU A 250 11.55 -2.10 21.76
C LEU A 250 12.07 -1.29 20.57
N THR A 251 13.07 -0.42 20.77
CA THR A 251 13.65 0.45 19.74
C THR A 251 14.06 -0.31 18.47
N TRP A 252 14.52 -1.56 18.60
CA TRP A 252 14.88 -2.40 17.45
C TRP A 252 13.71 -2.61 16.47
N ARG A 253 12.46 -2.59 16.96
CA ARG A 253 11.25 -2.67 16.14
C ARG A 253 11.07 -1.39 15.34
N ALA A 254 11.19 -0.22 15.97
CA ALA A 254 11.15 1.08 15.29
C ALA A 254 12.22 1.17 14.19
N GLU A 255 13.46 0.79 14.50
CA GLU A 255 14.58 0.78 13.54
C GLU A 255 14.31 -0.17 12.36
N SER A 256 13.74 -1.36 12.63
CA SER A 256 13.39 -2.32 11.58
C SER A 256 12.29 -1.78 10.67
N LEU A 257 11.25 -1.19 11.23
CA LEU A 257 10.13 -0.62 10.49
C LEU A 257 10.59 0.55 9.61
N LEU A 258 11.28 1.53 10.18
CA LEU A 258 11.75 2.69 9.44
C LEU A 258 12.76 2.32 8.35
N SER A 259 13.68 1.40 8.64
CA SER A 259 14.62 0.89 7.63
C SER A 259 13.91 0.20 6.45
N GLY A 260 12.85 -0.57 6.71
CA GLY A 260 12.07 -1.23 5.66
C GLY A 260 11.28 -0.23 4.80
N ALA A 261 10.61 0.73 5.43
CA ALA A 261 9.88 1.79 4.74
C ALA A 261 10.82 2.68 3.91
N LEU A 262 11.95 3.12 4.48
CA LEU A 262 12.94 3.93 3.78
C LEU A 262 13.49 3.23 2.54
N ALA A 263 13.75 1.91 2.61
CA ALA A 263 14.24 1.16 1.46
C ALA A 263 13.27 1.17 0.28
N GLU A 264 11.95 1.12 0.54
CA GLU A 264 10.93 1.27 -0.52
C GLU A 264 10.88 2.70 -1.05
N LEU A 265 10.93 3.70 -0.19
CA LEU A 265 10.87 5.10 -0.60
C LEU A 265 12.10 5.54 -1.40
N GLN A 266 13.29 5.04 -1.06
CA GLN A 266 14.55 5.36 -1.72
C GLN A 266 14.72 4.65 -3.07
N TYR A 267 14.43 3.35 -3.13
CA TYR A 267 14.78 2.49 -4.27
C TYR A 267 13.57 1.93 -5.02
N GLY A 268 12.36 2.09 -4.48
CA GLY A 268 11.13 1.83 -5.22
C GLY A 268 11.00 2.84 -6.38
N ASN A 269 9.97 2.67 -7.22
CA ASN A 269 9.63 3.68 -8.23
C ASN A 269 9.36 5.01 -7.48
N GLY A 270 10.37 5.88 -7.42
CA GLY A 270 10.51 6.96 -6.45
C GLY A 270 9.26 7.80 -6.33
N ASN A 271 8.56 7.69 -5.21
CA ASN A 271 7.32 8.41 -4.97
C ASN A 271 7.31 9.07 -3.61
N LEU A 272 6.87 10.31 -3.66
CA LEU A 272 6.69 11.20 -2.53
C LEU A 272 5.38 10.85 -1.80
N VAL A 273 5.43 10.67 -0.49
CA VAL A 273 4.22 10.53 0.33
C VAL A 273 3.77 11.93 0.74
N VAL A 274 2.59 12.34 0.25
CA VAL A 274 2.07 13.71 0.45
C VAL A 274 0.97 13.69 1.51
N PHE A 275 1.20 14.35 2.64
CA PHE A 275 0.23 14.53 3.71
C PHE A 275 -0.45 15.90 3.59
N SER A 276 -1.72 15.96 3.96
CA SER A 276 -2.49 17.23 4.02
C SER A 276 -2.02 18.15 5.15
N HIS A 277 -1.39 17.60 6.18
CA HIS A 277 -0.80 18.30 7.30
C HIS A 277 0.42 17.54 7.80
N ARG A 278 1.23 18.17 8.66
CA ARG A 278 2.35 17.50 9.33
C ARG A 278 1.88 16.24 10.06
N PRO A 279 2.54 15.08 9.91
CA PRO A 279 2.25 13.91 10.73
C PRO A 279 2.42 14.23 12.22
N SER A 280 1.44 13.89 13.04
CA SER A 280 1.42 14.20 14.49
C SER A 280 2.65 13.69 15.23
N VAL A 281 3.16 12.52 14.83
CA VAL A 281 4.31 11.87 15.45
C VAL A 281 5.67 12.39 14.97
N TRP A 282 5.69 13.32 14.01
CA TRP A 282 6.94 13.78 13.39
C TRP A 282 7.92 14.39 14.40
N GLU A 283 7.43 15.21 15.33
CA GLU A 283 8.28 15.84 16.35
C GLU A 283 8.87 14.83 17.33
N SER A 284 8.07 13.86 17.75
CA SER A 284 8.48 12.76 18.62
C SER A 284 9.56 11.89 17.96
N LEU A 285 9.37 11.54 16.68
CA LEU A 285 10.30 10.71 15.93
C LEU A 285 11.62 11.43 15.59
N THR A 286 11.58 12.72 15.27
CA THR A 286 12.80 13.53 15.04
C THR A 286 13.63 13.76 16.30
N HIS A 287 13.01 13.76 17.48
CA HIS A 287 13.69 13.86 18.78
C HIS A 287 13.83 12.52 19.51
N HIS A 288 13.60 11.41 18.81
CA HIS A 288 13.58 10.07 19.41
C HIS A 288 14.92 9.73 20.10
N PRO A 289 14.96 9.02 21.25
CA PRO A 289 16.20 8.73 21.98
C PRO A 289 17.29 8.01 21.16
N SER A 290 16.92 7.09 20.28
CA SER A 290 17.85 6.40 19.37
C SER A 290 18.30 7.30 18.22
N SER A 291 19.61 7.48 18.08
CA SER A 291 20.22 8.21 16.96
C SER A 291 19.94 7.55 15.60
N VAL A 292 19.82 6.22 15.56
CA VAL A 292 19.51 5.47 14.34
C VAL A 292 18.10 5.80 13.87
N VAL A 293 17.14 5.87 14.79
CA VAL A 293 15.76 6.29 14.47
C VAL A 293 15.74 7.71 13.92
N ARG A 294 16.45 8.64 14.54
CA ARG A 294 16.53 10.04 14.06
C ARG A 294 17.11 10.12 12.65
N ASP A 295 18.23 9.43 12.38
CA ASP A 295 18.86 9.38 11.05
C ASP A 295 17.93 8.76 9.98
N LEU A 296 17.19 7.69 10.32
CA LEU A 296 16.22 7.09 9.40
C LEU A 296 15.07 8.05 9.08
N ILE A 297 14.55 8.77 10.07
CA ILE A 297 13.46 9.74 9.88
C ILE A 297 13.94 10.93 9.05
N GLU A 298 15.15 11.43 9.30
CA GLU A 298 15.76 12.48 8.49
C GLU A 298 15.90 12.04 7.03
N LYS A 299 16.39 10.82 6.79
CA LYS A 299 16.47 10.26 5.42
C LYS A 299 15.10 10.01 4.81
N MET A 300 14.09 9.64 5.58
CA MET A 300 12.72 9.46 5.09
C MET A 300 12.06 10.79 4.75
N SER A 301 12.44 11.89 5.42
CA SER A 301 11.89 13.23 5.19
C SER A 301 11.98 13.63 3.72
N ILE A 302 13.05 13.24 3.02
CA ILE A 302 13.24 13.59 1.61
C ILE A 302 12.18 12.98 0.68
N HIS A 303 11.48 11.94 1.17
CA HIS A 303 10.43 11.22 0.45
C HIS A 303 9.03 11.56 0.97
N MET A 304 8.88 12.57 1.82
CA MET A 304 7.61 12.98 2.40
C MET A 304 7.36 14.47 2.19
N ARG A 305 6.09 14.89 2.07
CA ARG A 305 5.70 16.32 1.98
C ARG A 305 4.45 16.60 2.79
N TRP A 306 4.36 17.82 3.30
CA TRP A 306 3.16 18.44 3.85
C TRP A 306 3.31 19.96 3.79
N PRO A 307 2.23 20.74 3.97
CA PRO A 307 2.34 22.21 4.03
C PRO A 307 3.38 22.67 5.08
N GLY A 308 4.34 23.50 4.65
CA GLY A 308 5.47 23.95 5.49
C GLY A 308 6.62 22.94 5.65
N HIS A 309 6.60 21.83 4.91
CA HIS A 309 7.72 20.87 4.89
C HIS A 309 8.78 21.25 3.85
N SER A 310 9.79 22.01 4.29
CA SER A 310 10.93 22.34 3.47
C SER A 310 11.93 21.17 3.39
N LEU A 311 12.11 20.60 2.20
CA LEU A 311 13.17 19.60 1.94
C LEU A 311 14.59 20.18 2.00
N TYR A 312 14.73 21.50 2.17
CA TYR A 312 16.00 22.22 2.01
C TYR A 312 16.47 22.97 3.26
N ALA A 313 15.88 22.70 4.42
CA ALA A 313 16.44 23.17 5.69
C ALA A 313 17.72 22.40 6.12
N SER A 314 18.09 21.32 5.41
CA SER A 314 19.32 20.55 5.65
C SER A 314 20.27 20.55 4.44
N ASN A 315 20.56 21.71 3.86
CA ASN A 315 21.90 21.90 3.31
C ASN A 315 22.70 22.70 4.33
N GLN A 316 23.46 21.97 5.14
CA GLN A 316 24.66 22.54 5.74
C GLN A 316 25.45 23.23 4.64
N GLU A 317 25.73 24.50 4.86
CA GLU A 317 26.82 25.24 4.25
C GLU A 317 28.07 24.34 4.22
N THR A 318 28.36 23.75 3.07
CA THR A 318 29.66 23.16 2.81
C THR A 318 30.17 23.80 1.53
N GLU A 319 30.88 24.90 1.71
CA GLU A 319 31.77 25.45 0.70
C GLU A 319 32.89 24.44 0.43
N GLU A 320 32.84 23.73 -0.69
CA GLU A 320 34.06 23.30 -1.37
C GLU A 320 33.84 23.30 -2.90
N GLY A 321 34.62 24.13 -3.60
CA GLY A 321 34.90 23.92 -5.02
C GLY A 321 33.87 24.42 -6.02
N GLY A 322 33.29 25.60 -5.80
CA GLY A 322 32.64 26.48 -6.79
C GLY A 322 32.34 25.88 -8.16
N LYS A 323 31.21 25.17 -8.27
CA LYS A 323 30.43 24.92 -9.50
C LYS A 323 29.08 24.31 -9.12
N PHE A 324 28.08 25.17 -9.00
CA PHE A 324 26.68 24.76 -8.83
C PHE A 324 26.19 24.08 -10.12
N VAL A 325 25.71 22.85 -10.01
CA VAL A 325 24.88 22.21 -11.04
C VAL A 325 23.51 21.99 -10.42
N HIS A 326 22.65 23.01 -10.47
CA HIS A 326 21.24 22.88 -10.11
C HIS A 326 20.47 22.27 -11.29
N ARG A 327 19.90 21.08 -11.06
CA ARG A 327 18.91 20.46 -11.95
C ARG A 327 17.55 21.07 -11.60
N GLU A 328 16.99 21.79 -12.57
CA GLU A 328 15.77 22.62 -12.52
C GLU A 328 15.82 23.80 -11.53
N THR A 329 16.62 24.80 -11.92
CA THR A 329 16.51 26.17 -11.42
C THR A 329 15.12 26.74 -11.74
N VAL A 330 14.30 26.97 -10.72
CA VAL A 330 13.32 28.07 -10.75
C VAL A 330 14.14 29.34 -10.99
N SER A 331 14.12 29.85 -12.23
CA SER A 331 14.94 31.00 -12.59
C SER A 331 14.32 32.27 -12.00
N SER A 332 15.05 32.94 -11.11
CA SER A 332 14.71 34.28 -10.60
C SER A 332 14.42 35.28 -11.74
N GLU A 333 15.10 35.14 -12.89
CA GLU A 333 14.86 35.98 -14.07
C GLU A 333 13.50 35.70 -14.73
N GLN A 334 13.10 34.43 -14.80
CA GLN A 334 11.78 34.05 -15.33
C GLN A 334 10.66 34.55 -14.41
N GLY A 335 10.82 34.39 -13.09
CA GLY A 335 9.89 34.92 -12.10
C GLY A 335 9.72 36.43 -12.21
N LYS A 336 10.83 37.17 -12.38
CA LYS A 336 10.83 38.62 -12.58
C LYS A 336 10.07 39.03 -13.85
N ALA A 337 10.34 38.37 -14.97
CA ALA A 337 9.68 38.66 -16.24
C ALA A 337 8.16 38.43 -16.16
N LEU A 338 7.74 37.32 -15.56
CA LEU A 338 6.32 36.99 -15.37
C LEU A 338 5.65 37.98 -14.40
N TYR A 339 6.31 38.35 -13.31
CA TYR A 339 5.81 39.35 -12.37
C TYR A 339 5.56 40.71 -13.06
N GLN A 340 6.51 41.16 -13.89
CA GLN A 340 6.38 42.41 -14.64
C GLN A 340 5.17 42.42 -15.58
N GLN A 341 4.85 41.26 -16.16
CA GLN A 341 3.74 41.12 -17.11
C GLN A 341 2.38 41.01 -16.41
N ILE A 342 2.32 40.36 -15.26
CA ILE A 342 1.05 39.91 -14.66
C ILE A 342 0.69 40.69 -13.40
N CYS A 343 1.68 40.97 -12.53
CA CYS A 343 1.43 41.50 -11.19
C CYS A 343 1.74 42.99 -11.07
N ALA A 344 2.76 43.48 -11.79
CA ALA A 344 3.27 44.85 -11.63
C ALA A 344 2.23 45.94 -11.99
N GLY A 345 1.27 45.63 -12.87
CA GLY A 345 0.19 46.55 -13.24
C GLY A 345 -0.74 46.91 -12.07
N CYS A 346 -0.87 46.04 -11.07
CA CYS A 346 -1.68 46.28 -9.87
C CYS A 346 -0.82 46.53 -8.63
N HIS A 347 0.27 45.78 -8.45
CA HIS A 347 1.10 45.83 -7.24
C HIS A 347 2.35 46.72 -7.37
N GLY A 348 2.54 47.38 -8.52
CA GLY A 348 3.73 48.18 -8.82
C GLY A 348 4.94 47.33 -9.21
N THR A 349 5.95 47.95 -9.81
CA THR A 349 7.18 47.26 -10.24
C THR A 349 8.02 46.74 -9.07
N ASP A 350 7.93 47.43 -7.93
CA ASP A 350 8.69 47.12 -6.71
C ASP A 350 7.82 46.50 -5.60
N GLY A 351 6.58 46.11 -5.92
CA GLY A 351 5.65 45.47 -4.97
C GLY A 351 5.11 46.39 -3.86
N GLU A 352 5.27 47.70 -3.97
CA GLU A 352 4.80 48.70 -2.99
C GLU A 352 3.27 48.93 -3.04
N GLY A 353 2.57 48.31 -3.99
CA GLY A 353 1.14 48.50 -4.21
C GLY A 353 0.83 49.78 -4.99
N LEU A 354 -0.43 49.91 -5.40
CA LEU A 354 -0.95 51.09 -6.10
C LEU A 354 -2.22 51.55 -5.42
N LYS A 355 -2.26 52.84 -5.04
CA LYS A 355 -3.42 53.47 -4.40
C LYS A 355 -4.67 53.30 -5.26
N ALA A 356 -5.80 52.97 -4.63
CA ALA A 356 -7.08 52.67 -5.28
C ALA A 356 -7.07 51.42 -6.17
N VAL A 357 -5.99 50.62 -6.15
CA VAL A 357 -5.85 49.41 -6.97
C VAL A 357 -5.55 48.18 -6.12
N ALA A 358 -4.37 48.09 -5.51
CA ALA A 358 -3.96 46.90 -4.76
C ALA A 358 -2.98 47.23 -3.60
N PRO A 359 -2.97 46.43 -2.53
CA PRO A 359 -2.06 46.63 -1.40
C PRO A 359 -0.60 46.25 -1.75
N PRO A 360 0.37 46.65 -0.91
CA PRO A 360 1.76 46.23 -1.06
C PRO A 360 1.91 44.71 -0.88
N LEU A 361 2.73 44.09 -1.73
CA LEU A 361 3.24 42.73 -1.58
C LEU A 361 4.56 42.71 -0.81
N LYS A 362 5.37 43.76 -1.01
CA LYS A 362 6.65 43.91 -0.35
C LYS A 362 6.44 44.03 1.16
N ARG A 363 7.15 43.18 1.91
CA ARG A 363 7.06 43.04 3.39
C ARG A 363 5.68 42.60 3.91
N SER A 364 4.77 42.19 3.03
CA SER A 364 3.46 41.68 3.44
C SER A 364 3.59 40.34 4.17
N GLU A 365 2.88 40.20 5.28
CA GLU A 365 2.72 38.95 6.03
C GLU A 365 2.07 37.84 5.19
N TRP A 366 1.30 38.19 4.15
CA TRP A 366 0.69 37.24 3.22
C TRP A 366 1.70 36.64 2.24
N VAL A 367 2.74 37.40 1.90
CA VAL A 367 3.84 36.93 1.05
C VAL A 367 4.87 36.19 1.88
N ARG A 368 5.18 36.68 3.09
CA ARG A 368 6.25 36.13 3.96
C ARG A 368 5.80 34.94 4.81
N GLY A 369 4.52 34.82 5.09
CA GLY A 369 3.96 33.74 5.88
C GLY A 369 3.89 32.42 5.11
N SER A 370 2.82 31.67 5.38
CA SER A 370 2.60 30.33 4.80
C SER A 370 2.60 30.38 3.28
N SER A 371 3.51 29.62 2.67
CA SER A 371 3.54 29.39 1.22
C SER A 371 2.20 28.85 0.72
N ALA A 372 1.54 28.01 1.53
CA ALA A 372 0.26 27.42 1.20
C ALA A 372 -0.89 28.44 1.11
N ARG A 373 -0.84 29.51 1.93
CA ARG A 373 -1.79 30.64 1.84
C ARG A 373 -1.52 31.47 0.59
N LEU A 374 -0.25 31.77 0.33
CA LEU A 374 0.15 32.56 -0.83
C LEU A 374 -0.21 31.87 -2.15
N ILE A 375 0.01 30.56 -2.27
CA ILE A 375 -0.37 29.78 -3.46
C ILE A 375 -1.89 29.81 -3.65
N ARG A 376 -2.69 29.70 -2.58
CA ARG A 376 -4.16 29.79 -2.65
C ARG A 376 -4.65 31.16 -3.11
N ILE A 377 -4.05 32.24 -2.59
CA ILE A 377 -4.33 33.61 -3.05
C ILE A 377 -4.01 33.74 -4.54
N ALA A 378 -2.88 33.20 -4.99
CA ALA A 378 -2.49 33.29 -6.39
C ALA A 378 -3.42 32.47 -7.31
N LEU A 379 -3.80 31.26 -6.91
CA LEU A 379 -4.68 30.40 -7.70
C LEU A 379 -6.11 30.94 -7.79
N HIS A 380 -6.68 31.46 -6.69
CA HIS A 380 -8.12 31.73 -6.57
C HIS A 380 -8.48 33.18 -6.33
N GLY A 381 -7.49 34.05 -6.16
CA GLY A 381 -7.73 35.45 -5.81
C GLY A 381 -8.09 35.64 -4.34
N MET A 382 -8.33 36.90 -3.98
CA MET A 382 -8.68 37.30 -2.61
C MET A 382 -9.66 38.47 -2.63
N GLN A 383 -10.63 38.48 -1.71
CA GLN A 383 -11.61 39.55 -1.54
C GLN A 383 -11.47 40.21 -0.16
N GLY A 384 -11.49 41.54 -0.15
CA GLY A 384 -11.39 42.35 1.07
C GLY A 384 -12.68 42.42 1.89
N PRO A 385 -12.63 42.94 3.13
CA PRO A 385 -11.48 43.63 3.74
C PRO A 385 -10.34 42.69 4.15
N LEU A 386 -9.11 43.20 4.16
CA LEU A 386 -7.92 42.50 4.66
C LEU A 386 -6.95 43.45 5.37
N HIS A 387 -6.08 42.92 6.22
CA HIS A 387 -5.00 43.68 6.84
C HIS A 387 -3.67 43.36 6.16
N VAL A 388 -2.90 44.39 5.83
CA VAL A 388 -1.51 44.24 5.38
C VAL A 388 -0.65 45.18 6.20
N MET A 389 0.33 44.63 6.90
CA MET A 389 1.21 45.36 7.81
C MET A 389 0.43 46.20 8.84
N GLY A 390 -0.67 45.66 9.36
CA GLY A 390 -1.53 46.31 10.35
C GLY A 390 -2.46 47.41 9.80
N LYS A 391 -2.38 47.76 8.51
CA LYS A 391 -3.34 48.66 7.86
C LYS A 391 -4.47 47.84 7.24
N ARG A 392 -5.72 48.22 7.52
CA ARG A 392 -6.93 47.67 6.88
C ARG A 392 -7.09 48.23 5.46
N TYR A 393 -7.31 47.35 4.48
CA TYR A 393 -7.55 47.67 3.08
C TYR A 393 -8.95 47.17 2.68
N GLU A 394 -9.77 48.06 2.14
CA GLU A 394 -11.10 47.77 1.60
C GLU A 394 -11.51 48.84 0.57
N PRO A 395 -12.50 48.59 -0.33
CA PRO A 395 -13.00 49.61 -1.24
C PRO A 395 -13.50 50.86 -0.50
N PRO A 396 -13.22 52.08 -0.99
CA PRO A 396 -12.62 52.42 -2.29
C PRO A 396 -11.08 52.55 -2.28
N GLU A 397 -10.38 52.16 -1.20
CA GLU A 397 -8.91 52.32 -1.11
C GLU A 397 -8.12 51.34 -2.00
N ILE A 398 -8.74 50.22 -2.36
CA ILE A 398 -8.27 49.19 -3.30
C ILE A 398 -9.46 48.63 -4.08
N LEU A 399 -9.21 47.83 -5.11
CA LEU A 399 -10.24 47.06 -5.79
C LEU A 399 -10.88 46.03 -4.84
N THR A 400 -12.12 45.66 -5.13
CA THR A 400 -12.90 44.70 -4.33
C THR A 400 -12.26 43.34 -4.26
N GLU A 401 -11.62 42.91 -5.34
CA GLU A 401 -11.04 41.58 -5.50
C GLU A 401 -9.70 41.61 -6.23
N MET A 402 -8.80 40.72 -5.82
CA MET A 402 -7.66 40.28 -6.62
C MET A 402 -8.14 39.11 -7.50
N PRO A 403 -7.98 39.17 -8.83
CA PRO A 403 -8.41 38.10 -9.72
C PRO A 403 -7.55 36.83 -9.56
N PRO A 404 -8.10 35.63 -9.83
CA PRO A 404 -7.36 34.38 -9.82
C PRO A 404 -6.36 34.29 -10.97
N LEU A 405 -5.22 33.64 -10.72
CA LEU A 405 -4.19 33.32 -11.73
C LEU A 405 -4.11 31.82 -12.02
N SER A 406 -5.20 31.08 -11.82
CA SER A 406 -5.30 29.64 -12.09
C SER A 406 -5.00 29.25 -13.54
N VAL A 407 -5.03 30.18 -14.50
CA VAL A 407 -4.65 29.92 -15.90
C VAL A 407 -3.15 29.65 -16.08
N LEU A 408 -2.30 30.08 -15.13
CA LEU A 408 -0.85 29.88 -15.22
C LEU A 408 -0.48 28.43 -14.91
N GLU A 409 0.54 27.93 -15.60
CA GLU A 409 1.15 26.64 -15.29
C GLU A 409 1.83 26.69 -13.92
N ASP A 410 1.94 25.53 -13.28
CA ASP A 410 2.47 25.41 -11.92
C ASP A 410 3.92 25.90 -11.80
N SER A 411 4.72 25.70 -12.85
CA SER A 411 6.09 26.20 -12.97
C SER A 411 6.17 27.72 -13.08
N GLN A 412 5.23 28.33 -13.80
CA GLN A 412 5.15 29.78 -13.97
C GLN A 412 4.70 30.43 -12.66
N LEU A 413 3.68 29.87 -12.01
CA LEU A 413 3.19 30.39 -10.73
C LEU A 413 4.28 30.26 -9.65
N SER A 414 4.92 29.09 -9.54
CA SER A 414 6.06 28.88 -8.65
C SER A 414 7.17 29.91 -8.89
N SER A 415 7.51 30.21 -10.14
CA SER A 415 8.52 31.22 -10.47
C SER A 415 8.14 32.62 -10.00
N ILE A 416 6.90 33.05 -10.22
CA ILE A 416 6.39 34.35 -9.76
C ILE A 416 6.40 34.42 -8.22
N LEU A 417 5.90 33.38 -7.56
CA LEU A 417 5.78 33.33 -6.11
C LEU A 417 7.16 33.35 -5.43
N ASN A 418 8.16 32.71 -6.02
CA ASN A 418 9.53 32.79 -5.54
C ASN A 418 10.16 34.17 -5.76
N PHE A 419 9.88 34.81 -6.89
CA PHE A 419 10.34 36.18 -7.14
C PHE A 419 9.81 37.14 -6.08
N ILE A 420 8.49 37.16 -5.83
CA ILE A 420 7.91 38.07 -4.81
C ILE A 420 8.37 37.75 -3.39
N ARG A 421 8.79 36.52 -3.12
CA ARG A 421 9.30 36.10 -1.81
C ARG A 421 10.78 36.42 -1.61
N ASN A 422 11.56 36.60 -2.68
CA ASN A 422 13.02 36.63 -2.59
C ASN A 422 13.70 37.83 -3.29
N GLU A 423 12.97 38.65 -4.05
CA GLU A 423 13.55 39.86 -4.69
C GLU A 423 13.88 40.95 -3.66
N TRP A 424 13.20 40.96 -2.51
CA TRP A 424 13.34 42.00 -1.49
C TRP A 424 14.12 41.52 -0.26
N GLU A 425 14.56 42.47 0.57
CA GLU A 425 15.59 42.39 1.64
C GLU A 425 15.53 41.19 2.63
N GLU A 426 14.47 40.37 2.66
CA GLU A 426 14.47 39.12 3.42
C GLU A 426 13.96 37.97 2.53
N HIS A 427 14.80 36.96 2.36
CA HIS A 427 14.51 35.73 1.64
C HIS A 427 13.56 34.84 2.42
N ALA A 428 12.57 34.26 1.75
CA ALA A 428 11.60 33.35 2.34
C ALA A 428 11.65 31.97 1.66
N GLU A 429 11.06 30.96 2.30
CA GLU A 429 11.06 29.58 1.81
C GLU A 429 10.62 29.47 0.34
N TRP A 430 11.33 28.65 -0.45
CA TRP A 430 11.04 28.42 -1.87
C TRP A 430 9.76 27.61 -2.08
N ILE A 431 9.00 27.97 -3.11
CA ILE A 431 7.78 27.30 -3.59
C ILE A 431 8.10 26.54 -4.87
N MET A 432 7.96 25.23 -4.90
CA MET A 432 8.22 24.42 -6.09
C MET A 432 6.97 24.30 -6.97
N PRO A 433 7.10 23.97 -8.27
CA PRO A 433 5.94 23.75 -9.15
C PRO A 433 4.95 22.73 -8.58
N VAL A 434 5.46 21.64 -8.01
CA VAL A 434 4.63 20.59 -7.36
C VAL A 434 3.82 21.11 -6.16
N ASP A 435 4.29 22.14 -5.44
CA ASP A 435 3.53 22.73 -4.33
C ASP A 435 2.28 23.47 -4.86
N VAL A 436 2.40 24.06 -6.06
CA VAL A 436 1.29 24.71 -6.76
C VAL A 436 0.31 23.68 -7.29
N GLU A 437 0.82 22.63 -7.96
CA GLU A 437 0.01 21.51 -8.47
C GLU A 437 -0.85 20.90 -7.35
N MET A 438 -0.23 20.59 -6.21
CA MET A 438 -0.90 20.00 -5.05
C MET A 438 -2.03 20.90 -4.53
N ILE A 439 -1.75 22.18 -4.32
CA ILE A 439 -2.77 23.10 -3.79
C ILE A 439 -3.88 23.31 -4.82
N ARG A 440 -3.56 23.39 -6.10
CA ARG A 440 -4.52 23.47 -7.19
C ARG A 440 -5.47 22.28 -7.20
N GLU A 441 -4.96 21.07 -7.00
CA GLU A 441 -5.79 19.86 -6.88
C GLU A 441 -6.68 19.92 -5.61
N MET A 442 -6.09 20.24 -4.46
CA MET A 442 -6.81 20.33 -3.17
C MET A 442 -7.93 21.38 -3.17
N THR A 443 -7.84 22.38 -4.03
CA THR A 443 -8.79 23.48 -4.15
C THR A 443 -9.54 23.46 -5.47
N SER A 444 -9.52 22.32 -6.17
CA SER A 444 -10.25 22.13 -7.42
C SER A 444 -11.75 22.34 -7.21
N GLY A 445 -12.36 23.13 -8.10
CA GLY A 445 -13.78 23.50 -8.01
C GLY A 445 -14.09 24.72 -7.14
N ARG A 446 -13.09 25.37 -6.52
CA ARG A 446 -13.31 26.67 -5.87
C ARG A 446 -13.44 27.77 -6.93
N GLU A 447 -14.54 28.52 -6.86
CA GLU A 447 -14.82 29.66 -7.77
C GLU A 447 -14.83 31.02 -7.05
N ILE A 448 -14.95 31.00 -5.72
CA ILE A 448 -15.06 32.22 -4.90
C ILE A 448 -13.66 32.59 -4.37
N PRO A 449 -13.22 33.86 -4.52
CA PRO A 449 -11.98 34.35 -3.93
C PRO A 449 -11.91 34.11 -2.42
N TRP A 450 -10.70 34.04 -1.88
CA TRP A 450 -10.52 33.83 -0.45
C TRP A 450 -10.79 35.11 0.36
N SER A 451 -11.41 34.97 1.52
CA SER A 451 -11.44 36.03 2.54
C SER A 451 -10.23 35.94 3.49
N GLU A 452 -9.90 37.05 4.17
CA GLU A 452 -8.86 37.07 5.20
C GLU A 452 -9.07 35.99 6.27
N ASN A 453 -10.31 35.84 6.76
CA ASN A 453 -10.63 34.87 7.81
C ASN A 453 -10.38 33.42 7.36
N GLU A 454 -10.85 33.05 6.17
CA GLU A 454 -10.64 31.70 5.63
C GLU A 454 -9.15 31.40 5.46
N LEU A 455 -8.36 32.37 5.02
CA LEU A 455 -6.93 32.16 4.86
C LEU A 455 -6.23 32.03 6.22
N LEU A 456 -6.64 32.77 7.25
CA LEU A 456 -6.05 32.68 8.58
C LEU A 456 -6.38 31.36 9.29
N GLU A 457 -7.44 30.65 8.89
CA GLU A 457 -7.73 29.30 9.36
C GLU A 457 -6.77 28.23 8.78
N ILE A 458 -6.04 28.56 7.71
CA ILE A 458 -5.09 27.65 7.06
C ILE A 458 -3.74 27.74 7.78
N GLN A 459 -3.42 26.67 8.52
CA GLN A 459 -2.18 26.53 9.30
C GLN A 459 -0.92 26.56 8.42
#